data_AF-A0A2C6BNJ7-F1
#
_entry.id   AF-A0A2C6BNJ7-F1
#
_cell.length_a   1.000
_cell.length_b   1.000
_cell.length_c   1.000
_cell.angle_alpha   90.00
_cell.angle_beta   90.00
_cell.angle_gamma   90.00
#
_symmetry.space_group_name_H-M   'P 1'
#
loop_
_entity.id
_entity.type
_entity.pdbx_description
1 polymer ?
#
loop_
_entity_poly.entity_id
_entity_poly.type
_entity_poly.pdbx_seq_one_letter_code
_entity_poly.pdbx_strand_id
1 'polypeptide(L)'
;MKKILLAILLLFTLVACGNLETYHTPSAINKGQKTVRLVNFPIAFEGSLTKDLEMKGWDVYVGNSGNQSIKVECSNFDFDMLYGFRQGSLKFIDLRTGKEIARYNFKMAQPESIQKKIVDVLESFPGA
;
A
#
# COMPACT_ATOMS: atom_id res chain seq x y z
N MET A 1 0.79 39.11 8.85
CA MET A 1 -0.31 38.16 9.13
C MET A 1 -0.54 37.10 8.03
N LYS A 2 -0.32 37.38 6.73
CA LYS A 2 -0.45 36.34 5.66
C LYS A 2 0.52 35.15 5.78
N LYS A 3 1.76 35.37 6.23
CA LYS A 3 2.81 34.32 6.27
C LYS A 3 2.57 33.25 7.35
N ILE A 4 2.02 33.65 8.50
CA ILE A 4 1.68 32.73 9.60
C ILE A 4 0.47 31.88 9.21
N LEU A 5 -0.54 32.48 8.56
CA LEU A 5 -1.70 31.74 8.06
C LEU A 5 -1.29 30.71 6.99
N LEU A 6 -0.37 31.06 6.08
CA LEU A 6 0.13 30.17 5.04
C LEU A 6 0.94 28.99 5.62
N ALA A 7 1.76 29.24 6.66
CA ALA A 7 2.52 28.21 7.34
C ALA A 7 1.63 27.26 8.16
N ILE A 8 0.58 27.79 8.80
CA ILE A 8 -0.43 26.98 9.49
C ILE A 8 -1.25 26.16 8.46
N LEU A 9 -1.63 26.76 7.32
CA LEU A 9 -2.30 26.06 6.23
C LEU A 9 -1.43 24.93 5.67
N LEU A 10 -0.12 25.16 5.49
CA LEU A 10 0.84 24.12 5.10
C LEU A 10 0.96 23.01 6.15
N LEU A 11 0.99 23.36 7.44
CA LEU A 11 1.01 22.39 8.55
C LEU A 11 -0.25 21.53 8.55
N PHE A 12 -1.42 22.09 8.24
CA PHE A 12 -2.66 21.34 8.07
C PHE A 12 -2.70 20.51 6.78
N THR A 13 -1.98 20.91 5.70
CA THR A 13 -1.86 20.05 4.50
C THR A 13 -0.96 18.83 4.70
N LEU A 14 -0.07 18.83 5.69
CA LEU A 14 0.83 17.70 5.98
C LEU A 14 0.18 16.62 6.88
N VAL A 15 -0.98 16.89 7.49
CA VAL A 15 -1.72 15.93 8.34
C VAL A 15 -2.51 14.90 7.51
N ALA A 16 -2.48 15.00 6.18
CA ALA A 16 -3.14 14.07 5.25
C ALA A 16 -2.14 13.18 4.45
N CYS A 17 -0.91 12.99 4.95
CA CYS A 17 0.06 12.09 4.35
C CYS A 17 0.17 10.81 5.17
N GLY A 18 -0.01 9.66 4.53
CA GLY A 18 0.26 8.40 5.21
C GLY A 18 1.74 8.24 5.55
N ASN A 19 2.03 7.45 6.57
CA ASN A 19 3.38 7.23 7.08
C ASN A 19 3.82 5.82 6.74
N LEU A 20 4.91 5.70 5.97
CA LEU A 20 5.55 4.42 5.65
C LEU A 20 6.68 4.16 6.64
N GLU A 21 6.53 3.12 7.46
CA GLU A 21 7.58 2.60 8.33
C GLU A 21 8.19 1.35 7.68
N THR A 22 9.51 1.33 7.53
CA THR A 22 10.25 0.17 7.00
C THR A 22 10.95 -0.55 8.14
N TYR A 23 10.73 -1.86 8.26
CA TYR A 23 11.33 -2.69 9.32
C TYR A 23 12.46 -3.56 8.78
N HIS A 24 12.32 -4.06 7.55
CA HIS A 24 13.29 -4.92 6.91
C HIS A 24 13.48 -4.54 5.45
N THR A 25 14.72 -4.63 4.97
CA THR A 25 15.02 -4.50 3.55
C THR A 25 14.47 -5.72 2.81
N PRO A 26 13.67 -5.54 1.74
CA PRO A 26 13.15 -6.66 0.97
C PRO A 26 14.28 -7.38 0.22
N SER A 27 14.27 -8.70 0.26
CA SER A 27 15.16 -9.52 -0.57
C SER A 27 14.78 -9.38 -2.05
N ALA A 28 15.76 -9.46 -2.94
CA ALA A 28 15.53 -9.31 -4.38
C ALA A 28 14.45 -10.30 -4.89
N ILE A 29 13.58 -9.82 -5.77
CA ILE A 29 12.55 -10.58 -6.48
C ILE A 29 13.15 -11.10 -7.78
N ASN A 30 13.02 -12.39 -8.04
CA ASN A 30 13.34 -12.99 -9.34
C ASN A 30 12.07 -13.09 -10.21
N LYS A 31 12.21 -13.29 -11.52
CA LYS A 31 11.07 -13.36 -12.47
C LYS A 31 9.92 -14.29 -12.02
N GLY A 32 10.24 -15.46 -11.46
CA GLY A 32 9.24 -16.42 -10.95
C GLY A 32 8.69 -16.10 -9.54
N GLN A 33 9.08 -14.98 -8.95
CA GLN A 33 8.69 -14.52 -7.62
C GLN A 33 7.95 -13.19 -7.65
N LYS A 34 7.65 -12.65 -8.85
CA LYS A 34 6.84 -11.43 -9.00
C LYS A 34 5.35 -11.76 -8.77
N THR A 35 5.06 -12.29 -7.59
CA THR A 35 3.76 -12.81 -7.18
C THR A 35 3.33 -12.13 -5.88
N VAL A 36 2.09 -11.62 -5.86
CA VAL A 36 1.56 -10.88 -4.71
C VAL A 36 0.17 -11.35 -4.33
N ARG A 37 -0.05 -11.54 -3.05
CA ARG A 37 -1.37 -11.81 -2.47
C ARG A 37 -1.92 -10.55 -1.82
N LEU A 38 -3.13 -10.18 -2.21
CA LEU A 38 -3.89 -9.10 -1.59
C LEU A 38 -4.84 -9.70 -0.54
N VAL A 39 -4.92 -9.09 0.65
CA VAL A 39 -5.73 -9.60 1.77
C VAL A 39 -6.53 -8.47 2.41
N ASN A 40 -7.82 -8.73 2.65
CA ASN A 40 -8.77 -7.85 3.36
C ASN A 40 -9.01 -6.49 2.67
N PHE A 41 -8.97 -6.44 1.35
CA PHE A 41 -9.33 -5.24 0.59
C PHE A 41 -10.82 -5.25 0.22
N PRO A 42 -11.49 -4.09 0.10
CA PRO A 42 -12.79 -4.01 -0.54
C PRO A 42 -12.70 -4.44 -2.02
N ILE A 43 -13.68 -5.19 -2.50
CA ILE A 43 -13.66 -5.83 -3.84
C ILE A 43 -13.34 -4.84 -4.97
N ALA A 44 -13.97 -3.66 -4.98
CA ALA A 44 -13.74 -2.66 -6.03
C ALA A 44 -12.31 -2.08 -5.98
N PHE A 45 -11.75 -1.91 -4.78
CA PHE A 45 -10.38 -1.45 -4.59
C PHE A 45 -9.38 -2.52 -5.06
N GLU A 46 -9.62 -3.77 -4.66
CA GLU A 46 -8.81 -4.93 -5.05
C GLU A 46 -8.79 -5.09 -6.57
N GLY A 47 -9.96 -5.05 -7.24
CA GLY A 47 -10.04 -5.22 -8.69
C GLY A 47 -9.28 -4.16 -9.49
N SER A 48 -9.26 -2.89 -9.05
CA SER A 48 -8.45 -1.85 -9.70
C SER A 48 -6.96 -2.02 -9.40
N LEU A 49 -6.59 -2.33 -8.15
CA LEU A 49 -5.20 -2.57 -7.79
C LEU A 49 -4.61 -3.79 -8.52
N THR A 50 -5.39 -4.85 -8.69
CA THR A 50 -5.01 -6.04 -9.45
C THR A 50 -4.62 -5.67 -10.87
N LYS A 51 -5.43 -4.88 -11.57
CA LYS A 51 -5.13 -4.42 -12.94
C LYS A 51 -3.82 -3.64 -13.01
N ASP A 52 -3.59 -2.73 -12.07
CA ASP A 52 -2.36 -1.92 -12.03
C ASP A 52 -1.12 -2.80 -11.81
N LEU A 53 -1.23 -3.81 -10.95
CA LEU A 53 -0.14 -4.76 -10.65
C LEU A 53 0.14 -5.72 -11.81
N GLU A 54 -0.91 -6.26 -12.44
CA GLU A 54 -0.78 -7.13 -13.63
C GLU A 54 -0.14 -6.38 -14.81
N MET A 55 -0.48 -5.09 -15.00
CA MET A 55 0.20 -4.24 -15.99
C MET A 55 1.70 -4.05 -15.71
N LYS A 56 2.13 -4.24 -14.45
CA LYS A 56 3.54 -4.24 -14.05
C LYS A 56 4.16 -5.64 -14.10
N GLY A 57 3.41 -6.66 -14.50
CA GLY A 57 3.89 -8.04 -14.60
C GLY A 57 3.88 -8.80 -13.27
N TRP A 58 3.11 -8.35 -12.29
CA TRP A 58 2.82 -9.14 -11.10
C TRP A 58 1.72 -10.16 -11.37
N ASP A 59 1.91 -11.40 -10.93
CA ASP A 59 0.82 -12.35 -10.78
C ASP A 59 0.11 -12.11 -9.44
N VAL A 60 -1.17 -11.75 -9.50
CA VAL A 60 -1.96 -11.36 -8.32
C VAL A 60 -2.86 -12.53 -7.87
N TYR A 61 -2.79 -12.86 -6.58
CA TYR A 61 -3.54 -13.96 -5.99
C TYR A 61 -4.63 -13.48 -5.04
N VAL A 62 -5.81 -14.08 -5.19
CA VAL A 62 -6.93 -13.98 -4.25
C VAL A 62 -6.92 -15.24 -3.36
N GLY A 63 -6.61 -15.07 -2.07
CA GLY A 63 -6.54 -16.20 -1.11
C GLY A 63 -5.18 -16.90 -1.03
N ASN A 64 -5.09 -18.04 -0.32
CA ASN A 64 -3.83 -18.77 -0.08
C ASN A 64 -3.63 -19.89 -1.10
N SER A 65 -3.06 -19.59 -2.26
CA SER A 65 -2.88 -20.56 -3.36
C SER A 65 -1.63 -20.24 -4.18
N GLY A 66 -1.05 -21.25 -4.83
CA GLY A 66 0.14 -21.07 -5.67
C GLY A 66 1.40 -20.67 -4.90
N ASN A 67 2.39 -20.15 -5.64
CA ASN A 67 3.67 -19.73 -5.07
C ASN A 67 3.68 -18.21 -4.87
N GLN A 68 3.28 -17.77 -3.68
CA GLN A 68 3.12 -16.36 -3.34
C GLN A 68 4.37 -15.84 -2.65
N SER A 69 4.95 -14.77 -3.18
CA SER A 69 6.20 -14.22 -2.67
C SER A 69 5.95 -13.08 -1.70
N ILE A 70 5.01 -12.19 -2.01
CA ILE A 70 4.68 -11.03 -1.19
C ILE A 70 3.20 -11.10 -0.76
N LYS A 71 2.92 -10.72 0.48
CA LYS A 71 1.55 -10.48 0.97
C LYS A 71 1.39 -9.01 1.32
N VAL A 72 0.36 -8.37 0.77
CA VAL A 72 -0.10 -7.05 1.19
C VAL A 72 -1.42 -7.23 1.92
N GLU A 73 -1.42 -6.91 3.21
CA GLU A 73 -2.57 -7.07 4.09
C GLU A 73 -3.11 -5.71 4.51
N CYS A 74 -4.40 -5.51 4.28
CA CYS A 74 -5.11 -4.31 4.66
C CYS A 74 -5.81 -4.49 6.01
N SER A 75 -5.86 -3.43 6.82
CA SER A 75 -6.61 -3.42 8.09
C SER A 75 -7.27 -2.06 8.29
N ASN A 76 -8.47 -2.09 8.87
CA ASN A 76 -9.28 -0.90 9.20
C ASN A 76 -9.47 0.05 8.01
N PHE A 77 -9.82 -0.49 6.82
CA PHE A 77 -10.06 0.29 5.60
C PHE A 77 -11.40 1.03 5.68
N ASP A 78 -11.48 1.99 6.58
CA ASP A 78 -12.72 2.68 6.92
C ASP A 78 -12.84 3.99 6.15
N PHE A 79 -14.06 4.30 5.74
CA PHE A 79 -14.39 5.62 5.19
C PHE A 79 -14.95 6.50 6.29
N ASP A 80 -14.22 7.55 6.65
CA ASP A 80 -14.69 8.57 7.57
C ASP A 80 -15.61 9.54 6.81
N MET A 81 -16.92 9.37 7.02
CA MET A 81 -17.94 10.19 6.38
C MET A 81 -17.92 11.66 6.84
N LEU A 82 -17.42 11.94 8.06
CA LEU A 82 -17.44 13.30 8.62
C LEU A 82 -16.41 14.19 7.92
N TYR A 83 -15.31 13.61 7.48
CA TYR A 83 -14.19 14.35 6.92
C TYR A 83 -13.82 13.92 5.49
N GLY A 84 -14.51 12.93 4.93
CA GLY A 84 -14.37 12.52 3.53
C GLY A 84 -13.05 11.83 3.20
N PHE A 85 -12.39 11.19 4.16
CA PHE A 85 -11.16 10.43 3.93
C PHE A 85 -11.32 8.95 4.25
N ARG A 86 -10.53 8.12 3.57
CA ARG A 86 -10.28 6.74 3.97
C ARG A 86 -9.10 6.67 4.91
N GLN A 87 -9.20 5.85 5.93
CA GLN A 87 -8.09 5.55 6.83
C GLN A 87 -7.84 4.04 6.89
N GLY A 88 -6.69 3.66 7.41
CA GLY A 88 -6.33 2.26 7.62
C GLY A 88 -4.83 2.05 7.64
N SER A 89 -4.44 0.78 7.61
CA SER A 89 -3.03 0.39 7.53
C SER A 89 -2.82 -0.71 6.50
N LEU A 90 -1.70 -0.65 5.81
CA LEU A 90 -1.20 -1.71 4.94
C LEU A 90 0.03 -2.33 5.58
N LYS A 91 0.11 -3.66 5.56
CA LYS A 91 1.26 -4.43 6.00
C LYS A 91 1.84 -5.21 4.83
N PHE A 92 3.12 -5.00 4.54
CA PHE A 92 3.85 -5.69 3.47
C PHE A 92 4.72 -6.78 4.11
N ILE A 93 4.50 -8.03 3.72
CA ILE A 93 5.22 -9.20 4.24
C ILE A 93 5.88 -9.94 3.08
N ASP A 94 7.17 -10.25 3.21
CA ASP A 94 7.85 -11.18 2.33
C ASP A 94 7.59 -12.61 2.83
N LEU A 95 6.74 -13.34 2.12
CA LEU A 95 6.34 -14.71 2.48
C LEU A 95 7.48 -15.71 2.35
N ARG A 96 8.52 -15.40 1.55
CA ARG A 96 9.69 -16.26 1.39
C ARG A 96 10.56 -16.28 2.65
N THR A 97 10.54 -15.18 3.41
CA THR A 97 11.33 -15.02 4.64
C THR A 97 10.47 -14.95 5.90
N GLY A 98 9.16 -14.77 5.76
CA GLY A 98 8.22 -14.55 6.86
C GLY A 98 8.28 -13.17 7.50
N LYS A 99 9.09 -12.25 6.96
CA LYS A 99 9.38 -10.94 7.57
C LYS A 99 8.43 -9.85 7.10
N GLU A 100 8.03 -8.98 8.03
CA GLU A 100 7.34 -7.73 7.71
C GLU A 100 8.35 -6.72 7.14
N ILE A 101 8.17 -6.34 5.88
CA ILE A 101 9.07 -5.40 5.18
C ILE A 101 8.74 -3.98 5.60
N ALA A 102 7.46 -3.62 5.55
CA ALA A 102 7.01 -2.27 5.84
C ALA A 102 5.54 -2.24 6.27
N ARG A 103 5.16 -1.13 6.90
CA ARG A 103 3.79 -0.77 7.23
C ARG A 103 3.49 0.64 6.78
N TYR A 104 2.34 0.83 6.13
CA TYR A 104 1.87 2.12 5.70
C TYR A 104 0.55 2.46 6.38
N ASN A 105 0.57 3.39 7.31
CA ASN A 105 -0.65 3.93 7.93
C ASN A 105 -1.14 5.10 7.09
N PHE A 106 -2.40 5.10 6.66
CA PHE A 106 -2.91 6.12 5.76
C PHE A 106 -4.18 6.78 6.28
N LYS A 107 -4.35 8.03 5.84
CA LYS A 107 -5.55 8.85 6.00
C LYS A 107 -5.65 9.76 4.78
N MET A 108 -6.34 9.30 3.74
CA MET A 108 -6.32 9.90 2.41
C MET A 108 -7.73 10.00 1.81
N ALA A 109 -8.03 11.12 1.15
CA ALA A 109 -9.31 11.34 0.48
C ALA A 109 -9.53 10.41 -0.72
N GLN A 110 -8.45 10.09 -1.45
CA GLN A 110 -8.52 9.39 -2.73
C GLN A 110 -7.99 7.95 -2.62
N PRO A 111 -8.82 6.92 -2.90
CA PRO A 111 -8.41 5.53 -2.90
C PRO A 111 -7.24 5.23 -3.86
N GLU A 112 -7.21 5.90 -5.02
CA GLU A 112 -6.15 5.77 -6.03
C GLU A 112 -4.77 6.11 -5.47
N SER A 113 -4.68 7.04 -4.52
CA SER A 113 -3.41 7.38 -3.85
C SER A 113 -2.88 6.21 -3.02
N ILE A 114 -3.77 5.42 -2.42
CA ILE A 114 -3.40 4.22 -1.64
C ILE A 114 -2.99 3.10 -2.59
N GLN A 115 -3.71 2.89 -3.70
CA GLN A 115 -3.36 1.91 -4.74
C GLN A 115 -1.98 2.19 -5.32
N LYS A 116 -1.74 3.45 -5.71
CA LYS A 116 -0.43 3.90 -6.20
C LYS A 116 0.67 3.63 -5.17
N LYS A 117 0.41 3.89 -3.87
CA LYS A 117 1.40 3.61 -2.82
C LYS A 117 1.75 2.12 -2.74
N ILE A 118 0.77 1.22 -2.89
CA ILE A 118 1.02 -0.22 -2.91
C ILE A 118 1.93 -0.59 -4.08
N VAL A 119 1.58 -0.12 -5.29
CA VAL A 119 2.40 -0.37 -6.49
C VAL A 119 3.81 0.19 -6.31
N ASP A 120 3.96 1.43 -5.83
CA ASP A 120 5.26 2.06 -5.61
C ASP A 120 6.12 1.26 -4.62
N VAL A 121 5.54 0.77 -3.53
CA VAL A 121 6.27 -0.05 -2.54
C VAL A 121 6.71 -1.37 -3.17
N LEU A 122 5.83 -2.06 -3.90
CA LEU A 122 6.17 -3.35 -4.52
C LEU A 122 7.23 -3.20 -5.61
N GLU A 123 7.13 -2.18 -6.46
CA GLU A 123 8.09 -1.89 -7.53
C GLU A 123 9.43 -1.33 -6.99
N SER A 124 9.49 -0.96 -5.71
CA SER A 124 10.77 -0.59 -5.06
C SER A 124 11.62 -1.80 -4.65
N PHE A 125 11.08 -3.01 -4.72
CA PHE A 125 11.80 -4.22 -4.33
C PHE A 125 12.90 -4.48 -5.37
N PRO A 126 14.13 -4.84 -4.97
CA PRO A 126 15.19 -5.09 -5.93
C PRO A 126 14.78 -6.20 -6.91
N GLY A 127 14.84 -5.94 -8.23
CA GLY A 127 14.48 -6.92 -9.26
C GLY A 127 12.97 -7.07 -9.53
N ALA A 128 12.12 -6.25 -8.91
CA ALA A 128 10.73 -6.10 -9.34
C ALA A 128 10.65 -5.50 -10.75
#